data_AF-A0A7R9FE61-F1
#
_entry.id   AF-A0A7R9FE61-F1
#
_cell.length_a   1.000
_cell.length_b   1.000
_cell.length_c   1.000
_cell.angle_alpha   90.00
_cell.angle_beta   90.00
_cell.angle_gamma   90.00
#
_symmetry.space_group_name_H-M   'P 1'
#
loop_
_entity.id
_entity.type
_entity.pdbx_description
1 polymer ?
#
loop_
_entity_poly.entity_id
_entity_poly.type
_entity_poly.pdbx_seq_one_letter_code
_entity_poly.pdbx_strand_id
1 'polypeptide(L)'
;MPLLSRGRRSRWWQAVASTWRRYLAVTTIPGLQNVYHSKGVTALVVWGTLFLLGLVCTAQDVYTVTADYLSYPVTTVMTVDQVATLAFPAVTVCNLNRVHCANLQRVMTAQRETEEASN
;
A
#
# COMPACT_ATOMS: atom_id res chain seq x y z
N MET A 1 22.35 -22.46 54.95
CA MET A 1 23.50 -21.54 54.83
C MET A 1 23.53 -20.98 53.42
N PRO A 2 23.84 -19.70 53.18
CA PRO A 2 23.41 -18.49 53.87
C PRO A 2 22.62 -17.55 52.93
N LEU A 3 22.10 -16.48 53.53
CA LEU A 3 21.14 -15.53 53.00
C LEU A 3 21.67 -14.72 51.79
N LEU A 4 20.97 -14.80 50.66
CA LEU A 4 21.07 -13.80 49.59
C LEU A 4 20.44 -12.49 50.07
N SER A 5 21.30 -11.62 50.60
CA SER A 5 21.25 -10.16 50.56
C SER A 5 20.05 -9.60 49.76
N ARG A 6 18.95 -9.28 50.48
CA ARG A 6 17.90 -8.41 49.96
C ARG A 6 18.46 -6.99 49.91
N GLY A 7 19.10 -6.65 48.80
CA GLY A 7 19.37 -5.26 48.44
C GLY A 7 18.05 -4.48 48.51
N ARG A 8 18.04 -3.37 49.26
CA ARG A 8 16.88 -2.50 49.48
C ARG A 8 16.46 -1.86 48.14
N ARG A 9 15.68 -2.60 47.36
CA ARG A 9 15.12 -2.16 46.07
C ARG A 9 14.35 -0.85 46.31
N SER A 10 14.60 0.19 45.52
CA SER A 10 14.04 1.53 45.77
C SER A 10 12.51 1.48 45.84
N ARG A 11 11.92 2.35 46.67
CA ARG A 11 10.45 2.43 46.88
C ARG A 11 9.69 2.63 45.55
N TRP A 12 10.31 3.28 44.58
CA TRP A 12 9.82 3.46 43.21
C TRP A 12 9.72 2.14 42.43
N TRP A 13 10.74 1.28 42.50
CA TRP A 13 10.70 -0.04 41.84
C TRP A 13 9.59 -0.95 42.37
N GLN A 14 9.31 -0.86 43.67
CA GLN A 14 8.20 -1.59 44.29
C GLN A 14 6.85 -1.11 43.76
N ALA A 15 6.68 0.22 43.61
CA ALA A 15 5.47 0.82 43.06
C ALA A 15 5.26 0.46 41.59
N VAL A 16 6.32 0.46 40.78
CA VAL A 16 6.25 0.06 39.36
C VAL A 16 5.90 -1.42 39.25
N ALA A 17 6.55 -2.29 40.02
CA ALA A 17 6.31 -3.73 39.98
C ALA A 17 4.89 -4.12 40.45
N SER A 18 4.36 -3.45 41.48
CA SER A 18 2.98 -3.69 41.93
C SER A 18 1.96 -3.23 40.89
N THR A 19 2.20 -2.07 40.27
CA THR A 19 1.35 -1.55 39.18
C THR A 19 1.34 -2.48 37.99
N TRP A 20 2.51 -2.95 37.56
CA TRP A 20 2.64 -3.91 36.46
C TRP A 20 1.90 -5.21 36.72
N ARG A 21 2.04 -5.79 37.92
CA ARG A 21 1.32 -7.01 38.28
C ARG A 21 -0.19 -6.82 38.23
N ARG A 22 -0.68 -5.68 38.71
CA ARG A 22 -2.11 -5.35 38.67
C ARG A 22 -2.62 -5.19 37.24
N TYR A 23 -1.85 -4.51 36.39
CA TYR A 23 -2.18 -4.35 34.97
C TYR A 23 -2.23 -5.69 34.23
N LEU A 24 -1.22 -6.55 34.41
CA LEU A 24 -1.16 -7.86 33.78
C LEU A 24 -2.31 -8.80 34.21
N ALA A 25 -2.89 -8.58 35.39
CA ALA A 25 -4.04 -9.33 35.87
C ALA A 25 -5.36 -8.94 35.18
N VAL A 26 -5.48 -7.72 34.64
CA VAL A 26 -6.74 -7.16 34.11
C VAL A 26 -6.68 -6.74 32.64
N THR A 27 -5.51 -6.85 32.00
CA THR A 27 -5.33 -6.48 30.60
C THR A 27 -6.16 -7.39 29.68
N THR A 28 -6.71 -6.81 28.61
CA THR A 28 -7.42 -7.54 27.55
C THR A 28 -6.46 -8.13 26.51
N ILE A 29 -5.15 -7.90 26.65
CA ILE A 29 -4.15 -8.45 25.72
C ILE A 29 -3.92 -9.92 26.08
N PRO A 30 -4.39 -10.87 25.25
CA PRO A 30 -4.43 -12.28 25.65
C PRO A 30 -3.05 -12.86 25.95
N GLY A 31 -2.03 -12.46 25.19
CA GLY A 31 -0.65 -12.90 25.39
C GLY A 31 -0.08 -12.52 26.76
N LEU A 32 -0.24 -11.26 27.19
CA LEU A 32 0.26 -10.81 28.50
C LEU A 32 -0.54 -11.42 29.66
N GLN A 33 -1.86 -11.56 29.50
CA GLN A 33 -2.71 -12.19 30.51
C GLN A 33 -2.33 -13.66 30.74
N ASN A 34 -2.01 -14.40 29.67
CA ASN A 34 -1.58 -15.80 29.75
C ASN A 34 -0.17 -15.96 30.33
N VAL A 35 0.75 -15.02 30.04
CA VAL A 35 2.05 -14.97 30.71
C VAL A 35 1.88 -14.80 32.22
N TYR A 36 0.98 -13.92 32.66
CA TYR A 36 0.70 -13.69 34.09
C TYR A 36 0.05 -14.90 34.78
N HIS A 37 -0.89 -15.58 34.12
CA HIS A 37 -1.58 -16.75 34.66
C HIS A 37 -0.79 -18.07 34.55
N SER A 38 0.36 -18.07 33.86
CA SER A 38 1.16 -19.26 33.65
C SER A 38 1.71 -19.83 34.97
N LYS A 39 1.46 -21.13 35.20
CA LYS A 39 1.98 -21.87 36.35
C LYS A 39 3.17 -22.72 35.89
N GLY A 40 4.36 -22.13 35.88
CA GLY A 40 5.61 -22.81 35.55
C GLY A 40 6.42 -22.11 34.46
N VAL A 41 7.73 -22.38 34.44
CA VAL A 41 8.69 -21.71 33.55
C VAL A 41 8.44 -22.07 32.08
N THR A 42 8.06 -23.31 31.78
CA THR A 42 7.79 -23.76 30.40
C THR A 42 6.60 -23.02 29.79
N ALA A 43 5.49 -22.95 30.51
CA ALA A 43 4.30 -22.21 30.08
C ALA A 43 4.60 -20.71 29.91
N LEU A 44 5.37 -20.11 30.83
CA LEU A 44 5.79 -18.72 30.73
C LEU A 44 6.62 -18.47 29.47
N VAL A 45 7.58 -19.35 29.17
CA VAL A 45 8.41 -19.25 27.97
C VAL A 45 7.56 -19.39 26.72
N VAL A 46 6.68 -20.40 26.64
CA VAL A 46 5.81 -20.62 25.48
C VAL A 46 4.92 -19.40 25.24
N TRP A 47 4.18 -18.94 26.25
CA TRP A 47 3.30 -17.76 26.10
C TRP A 47 4.08 -16.49 25.79
N GLY A 48 5.26 -16.30 26.40
CA GLY A 48 6.14 -15.18 26.10
C GLY A 48 6.64 -15.20 24.66
N THR A 49 7.09 -16.35 24.17
CA THR A 49 7.55 -16.49 22.77
C THR A 49 6.42 -16.28 21.76
N LEU A 50 5.23 -16.84 22.01
CA LEU A 50 4.08 -16.64 21.14
C LEU A 50 3.65 -15.17 21.09
N PHE A 51 3.65 -14.49 22.24
CA PHE A 51 3.34 -13.07 22.30
C PHE A 51 4.38 -12.22 21.54
N LEU A 52 5.67 -12.50 21.74
CA LEU A 52 6.74 -11.78 21.03
C LEU A 52 6.70 -12.03 19.52
N LEU A 53 6.48 -13.28 19.10
CA LEU A 53 6.34 -13.62 17.69
C LEU A 53 5.14 -12.89 17.06
N GLY A 54 3.98 -12.93 17.74
CA GLY A 54 2.79 -12.21 17.30
C GLY A 54 3.04 -10.70 17.17
N LEU A 55 3.72 -10.10 18.14
CA LEU A 55 4.06 -8.68 18.12
C LEU A 55 4.94 -8.30 16.92
N VAL A 56 5.97 -9.11 16.62
CA VAL A 56 6.85 -8.90 15.47
C VAL A 56 6.08 -9.04 14.15
N CYS A 57 5.27 -10.10 14.01
CA CYS A 57 4.45 -10.28 12.82
C CYS A 57 3.48 -9.11 12.62
N THR A 58 2.76 -8.69 13.66
CA THR A 58 1.83 -7.56 13.57
C THR A 58 2.56 -6.26 13.22
N ALA A 59 3.74 -6.01 13.78
CA ALA A 59 4.53 -4.83 13.42
C ALA A 59 4.92 -4.84 11.93
N GLN A 60 5.31 -6.01 11.41
CA GLN A 60 5.65 -6.19 10.00
C GLN A 60 4.43 -6.02 9.09
N ASP A 61 3.27 -6.55 9.49
CA ASP A 61 2.02 -6.40 8.75
C ASP A 61 1.59 -4.93 8.68
N VAL A 62 1.64 -4.22 9.82
CA VAL A 62 1.33 -2.79 9.89
C VAL A 62 2.28 -2.00 8.99
N TYR A 63 3.58 -2.32 9.01
CA TYR A 63 4.55 -1.69 8.12
C TYR A 63 4.19 -1.91 6.64
N THR A 64 3.90 -3.16 6.27
CA THR A 64 3.58 -3.56 4.90
C THR A 64 2.31 -2.87 4.40
N VAL A 65 1.24 -2.89 5.19
CA VAL A 65 -0.04 -2.24 4.85
C VAL A 65 0.13 -0.72 4.76
N THR A 66 0.90 -0.11 5.67
CA THR A 66 1.16 1.33 5.63
C THR A 66 1.98 1.72 4.41
N ALA A 67 3.00 0.93 4.06
CA ALA A 67 3.81 1.15 2.87
C ALA A 67 2.97 1.02 1.59
N ASP A 68 2.11 0.00 1.51
CA ASP A 68 1.20 -0.20 0.39
C ASP A 68 0.21 0.97 0.25
N TYR A 69 -0.40 1.41 1.35
CA TYR A 69 -1.27 2.59 1.37
C TYR A 69 -0.56 3.85 0.87
N LEU A 70 0.67 4.10 1.32
CA LEU A 70 1.48 5.25 0.92
C LEU A 70 2.08 5.13 -0.49
N SER A 71 2.00 3.95 -1.12
CA SER A 71 2.37 3.78 -2.53
C SER A 71 1.29 4.25 -3.51
N TYR A 72 0.10 4.61 -2.99
CA TYR A 72 -1.06 5.09 -3.74
C TYR A 72 -1.39 4.21 -4.97
N PRO A 73 -1.60 2.89 -4.78
CA PRO A 73 -1.90 2.00 -5.88
C PRO A 73 -3.30 2.32 -6.44
N VAL A 74 -3.44 2.29 -7.77
CA VAL A 74 -4.70 2.53 -8.46
C VAL A 74 -5.21 1.23 -9.07
N THR A 75 -6.40 0.81 -8.67
CA THR A 75 -7.07 -0.37 -9.24
C THR A 75 -8.17 0.08 -10.20
N THR A 76 -8.06 -0.29 -11.47
CA THR A 76 -9.10 -0.02 -12.46
C THR A 76 -10.05 -1.22 -12.57
N VAL A 77 -11.35 -0.98 -12.37
CA VAL A 77 -12.39 -2.01 -12.58
C VAL A 77 -12.96 -1.83 -13.98
N MET A 78 -12.93 -2.88 -14.79
CA MET A 78 -13.52 -2.89 -16.13
C MET A 78 -14.88 -3.58 -16.06
N THR A 79 -15.96 -2.84 -16.28
CA THR A 79 -17.32 -3.36 -16.42
C THR A 79 -17.82 -3.17 -17.85
N VAL A 80 -18.65 -4.10 -18.31
CA VAL A 80 -19.31 -4.02 -19.61
C VAL A 80 -20.80 -3.82 -19.37
N ASP A 81 -21.24 -2.59 -19.50
CA ASP A 81 -22.65 -2.23 -19.31
C ASP A 81 -23.40 -2.30 -20.64
N GLN A 82 -24.51 -3.03 -20.66
CA GLN A 82 -25.40 -3.10 -21.81
C GLN A 82 -26.37 -1.93 -21.76
N VAL A 83 -26.14 -0.90 -22.58
CA VAL A 83 -26.97 0.30 -22.61
C VAL A 83 -27.87 0.33 -23.85
N ALA A 84 -29.10 0.80 -23.68
CA ALA A 84 -30.12 0.80 -24.74
C ALA A 84 -29.81 1.79 -25.89
N THR A 85 -29.04 2.84 -25.62
CA THR A 85 -28.63 3.85 -26.60
C THR A 85 -27.19 4.27 -26.34
N LEU A 86 -26.42 4.51 -27.41
CA LEU A 86 -25.02 4.92 -27.35
C LEU A 86 -24.83 6.14 -28.26
N ALA A 87 -23.98 7.09 -27.84
CA ALA A 87 -23.61 8.21 -28.71
C ALA A 87 -22.83 7.69 -29.92
N PHE A 88 -23.32 7.99 -31.12
CA PHE A 88 -22.61 7.59 -32.34
C PHE A 88 -21.27 8.34 -32.41
N PRO A 89 -20.13 7.64 -32.57
CA PRO A 89 -18.82 8.27 -32.55
C PRO A 89 -18.58 9.11 -33.80
N ALA A 90 -17.64 10.05 -33.72
CA ALA A 90 -17.17 10.76 -34.90
C ALA A 90 -16.46 9.78 -35.84
N VAL A 91 -17.02 9.57 -37.03
CA VAL A 91 -16.38 8.76 -38.07
C VAL A 91 -15.61 9.68 -39.01
N THR A 92 -14.28 9.58 -38.97
CA THR A 92 -13.42 10.29 -39.93
C THR A 92 -13.07 9.34 -41.06
N VAL A 93 -13.49 9.67 -42.28
CA VAL A 93 -13.16 8.91 -43.49
C VAL A 93 -12.17 9.71 -44.32
N CYS A 94 -10.99 9.14 -44.51
CA CYS A 94 -9.95 9.73 -45.37
C CYS A 94 -9.87 8.95 -46.69
N ASN A 95 -9.73 9.68 -47.79
CA ASN A 95 -9.32 9.07 -49.05
C ASN A 95 -7.87 8.60 -48.93
N LEU A 96 -7.57 7.36 -49.32
CA LEU A 96 -6.19 6.84 -49.35
C LEU A 96 -5.35 7.56 -50.40
N ASN A 97 -5.98 8.12 -51.42
CA ASN A 97 -5.28 8.96 -52.38
C ASN A 97 -4.85 10.26 -51.71
N ARG A 98 -3.54 10.40 -51.48
CA ARG A 98 -2.93 11.52 -50.77
C ARG A 98 -3.01 12.84 -51.53
N VAL A 99 -3.03 12.76 -52.87
CA VAL A 99 -2.94 13.94 -53.72
C VAL A 99 -3.97 13.85 -54.83
N HIS A 100 -4.79 14.89 -54.97
CA HIS A 100 -5.69 14.99 -56.10
C HIS A 100 -4.89 15.36 -57.35
N CYS A 101 -4.68 14.40 -58.27
CA CYS A 101 -3.81 14.58 -59.44
C CYS A 101 -4.16 15.81 -60.28
N ALA A 102 -5.45 16.11 -60.46
CA ALA A 102 -5.87 17.29 -61.21
C ALA A 102 -5.49 18.60 -60.51
N ASN A 103 -5.55 18.65 -59.18
CA ASN A 103 -5.13 19.83 -58.41
C ASN A 103 -3.60 19.96 -58.43
N LEU A 104 -2.88 18.84 -58.32
CA LEU A 104 -1.42 18.83 -58.43
C LEU A 104 -0.97 19.36 -59.79
N GLN A 105 -1.59 18.88 -60.88
CA GLN A 105 -1.26 19.33 -62.23
C GLN A 105 -1.44 20.84 -62.39
N ARG A 106 -2.54 21.42 -61.88
CA ARG A 106 -2.79 22.87 -61.91
C ARG A 106 -1.73 23.67 -61.16
N VAL A 107 -1.31 23.19 -59.99
CA VAL A 107 -0.26 23.85 -59.21
C VAL A 107 1.07 23.77 -59.94
N MET A 108 1.43 22.62 -60.50
CA MET A 108 2.68 22.44 -61.25
C MET A 108 2.74 23.32 -62.50
N THR A 109 1.63 23.48 -63.24
CA THR A 109 1.59 24.36 -64.42
C THR A 109 1.68 25.83 -64.04
N ALA A 110 0.97 26.26 -63.00
CA ALA A 110 1.05 27.65 -62.51
C ALA A 110 2.46 28.00 -62.01
N GLN A 111 3.16 27.06 -61.35
CA GLN A 111 4.55 27.26 -60.93
C GLN A 111 5.49 27.40 -62.13
N ARG A 112 5.32 26.60 -63.19
CA ARG A 112 6.11 26.72 -64.41
C ARG A 112 5.97 28.08 -65.08
N GLU A 113 4.74 28.60 -65.18
CA GLU A 113 4.49 29.93 -65.75
C GLU A 113 5.16 31.05 -64.92
N THR A 114 5.18 30.94 -63.59
CA THR A 114 5.88 31.91 -62.73
C THR A 114 7.40 31.84 -62.84
N GLU A 115 7.96 30.66 -63.08
CA GLU A 115 9.40 30.49 -63.33
C GLU A 115 9.80 31.08 -64.69
N GLU A 116 8.97 30.87 -65.72
CA GLU A 116 9.19 31.44 -67.06
C GLU A 116 9.05 32.96 -67.09
N ALA A 117 8.17 33.55 -66.26
CA ALA A 117 8.03 35.00 -66.17
C ALA A 117 9.14 35.71 -65.37
N SER A 118 9.95 34.95 -64.61
CA SER A 118 11.04 35.48 -63.79
C SER A 118 12.42 35.41 -64.47
N ASN A 119 12.51 34.80 -65.65
CA ASN A 119 13.75 34.61 -66.43
C ASN A 119 13.69 35.39 -67.75
#